data_AF-A0A968YGG2-F1
#
_entry.id   AF-A0A968YGG2-F1
#
_cell.length_a   1.000
_cell.length_b   1.000
_cell.length_c   1.000
_cell.angle_alpha   90.00
_cell.angle_beta   90.00
_cell.angle_gamma   90.00
#
_symmetry.space_group_name_H-M   'P 1'
#
loop_
_entity.id
_entity.type
_entity.pdbx_description
1 polymer ?
#
loop_
_entity_poly.entity_id
_entity_poly.type
_entity_poly.pdbx_seq_one_letter_code
_entity_poly.pdbx_strand_id
1 'polypeptide(L)'
;MIVCQVPKPGSFSVPFFMSTGESVLEAIEHVFVSIQDGEMNKILDTIPDEKLRNRVLLEVRKFLPKAGEGWRFGFQRSGHQEIVLTADKAAPLIDRVLSQDNAEDTVMTVTGELIRIDFDKRTVVLRYPPTHQEIECTYVDELEETMLDNRRELSQATGKFTLDSEGNPIKLTDVIRLDVVDLSPLNIREFTWKERQFVFPSPLVLEPYLDQDSQQLLVIDKPKIGLHVFAETRKQLIQEIAEQFAFMWDAYVDAPEDQLAPDALRLRHQLTEVVNLV
;
A
#
# COMPACT_ATOMS: atom_id res chain seq x y z
N MET A 1 13.83 32.74 14.09
CA MET A 1 15.13 32.90 13.41
C MET A 1 15.39 31.59 12.68
N ILE A 2 15.43 31.61 11.35
CA ILE A 2 15.51 30.39 10.52
C ILE A 2 16.97 29.99 10.39
N VAL A 3 17.26 28.71 10.64
CA VAL A 3 18.55 28.10 10.29
C VAL A 3 18.29 27.16 9.12
N CYS A 4 18.73 27.57 7.93
CA CYS A 4 18.82 26.68 6.77
C CYS A 4 19.97 25.69 7.03
N GLN A 5 19.68 24.40 7.03
CA GLN A 5 20.72 23.38 6.96
C GLN A 5 20.87 22.91 5.52
N VAL A 6 22.12 22.59 5.14
CA VAL A 6 22.44 22.08 3.82
C VAL A 6 21.95 20.63 3.73
N PRO A 7 21.12 20.26 2.73
CA PRO A 7 20.73 18.88 2.54
C PRO A 7 21.97 17.99 2.34
N LYS A 8 22.00 16.84 3.01
CA LYS A 8 23.06 15.83 2.81
C LYS A 8 22.87 15.17 1.43
N PRO A 9 23.93 14.65 0.80
CA PRO A 9 23.81 13.86 -0.42
C PRO A 9 22.75 12.76 -0.26
N GLY A 10 21.77 12.71 -1.16
CA GLY A 10 20.64 11.78 -1.10
C GLY A 10 19.40 12.28 -0.33
N SER A 11 19.39 13.52 0.15
CA SER A 11 18.22 14.15 0.78
C SER A 11 17.79 15.42 0.05
N PHE A 12 16.50 15.75 0.12
CA PHE A 12 15.94 16.98 -0.40
C PHE A 12 15.20 17.70 0.72
N SER A 13 15.59 18.95 1.01
CA SER A 13 14.95 19.77 2.03
C SER A 13 14.17 20.92 1.37
N VAL A 14 12.86 20.97 1.57
CA VAL A 14 12.03 22.08 1.10
C VAL A 14 11.72 23.00 2.28
N PRO A 15 12.33 24.19 2.37
CA PRO A 15 11.94 25.16 3.38
C PRO A 15 10.53 25.67 3.04
N PHE A 16 9.61 25.54 3.98
CA PHE A 16 8.24 25.99 3.83
C PHE A 16 7.93 27.10 4.85
N PHE A 17 7.26 28.16 4.38
CA PHE A 17 6.83 29.29 5.21
C PHE A 17 5.31 29.22 5.38
N MET A 18 4.85 29.02 6.61
CA MET A 18 3.42 29.05 6.93
C MET A 18 3.12 30.34 7.70
N SER A 19 2.10 31.10 7.27
CA SER A 19 1.61 32.29 7.97
C SER A 19 0.50 31.97 8.97
N THR A 20 0.23 30.69 9.22
CA THR A 20 -0.77 30.21 10.18
C THR A 20 -0.26 30.33 11.61
N GLY A 21 -1.19 30.39 12.58
CA GLY A 21 -0.85 30.53 14.00
C GLY A 21 -0.14 29.30 14.56
N GLU A 22 0.67 29.51 15.61
CA GLU A 22 1.46 28.46 16.30
C GLU A 22 0.63 27.21 16.66
N SER A 23 -0.65 27.40 17.00
CA SER A 23 -1.56 26.31 17.37
C SER A 23 -1.83 25.29 16.26
N VAL A 24 -1.79 25.69 14.99
CA VAL A 24 -1.98 24.76 13.85
C VAL A 24 -0.74 23.92 13.65
N LEU A 25 0.45 24.52 13.81
CA LEU A 25 1.71 23.82 13.68
C LEU A 25 1.91 22.80 14.82
N GLU A 26 1.49 23.16 16.02
CA GLU A 26 1.44 22.23 17.17
C GLU A 26 0.49 21.06 16.90
N ALA A 27 -0.70 21.30 16.34
CA ALA A 27 -1.64 20.23 15.99
C ALA A 27 -1.05 19.28 14.93
N ILE A 28 -0.39 19.80 13.90
CA ILE A 28 0.30 18.98 12.88
C ILE A 28 1.40 18.14 13.53
N GLU A 29 2.23 18.75 14.38
CA GLU A 29 3.29 18.06 15.11
C GLU A 29 2.71 16.92 15.97
N HIS A 30 1.65 17.19 16.73
CA HIS A 30 0.95 16.20 17.55
C HIS A 30 0.40 15.03 16.72
N VAL A 31 -0.19 15.30 15.56
CA VAL A 31 -0.68 14.24 14.66
C VAL A 31 0.49 13.39 14.15
N PHE A 32 1.59 14.00 13.73
CA PHE A 32 2.75 13.24 13.22
C PHE A 32 3.42 12.40 14.29
N VAL A 33 3.57 12.92 15.51
CA VAL A 33 4.05 12.14 16.67
C VAL A 33 3.12 10.96 16.93
N SER A 34 1.80 11.20 16.97
CA SER A 34 0.81 10.15 17.21
C SER A 34 0.85 9.06 16.14
N ILE A 35 1.12 9.43 14.88
CA ILE A 35 1.29 8.47 13.78
C ILE A 35 2.60 7.69 13.93
N GLN A 36 3.69 8.36 14.28
CA GLN A 36 4.99 7.72 14.50
C GLN A 36 4.94 6.69 15.64
N ASP A 37 4.26 7.03 16.73
CA ASP A 37 4.14 6.21 17.94
C ASP A 37 3.04 5.13 17.84
N GLY A 38 2.17 5.19 16.83
CA GLY A 38 1.07 4.24 16.66
C GLY A 38 -0.13 4.50 17.57
N GLU A 39 -0.26 5.71 18.13
CA GLU A 39 -1.24 6.06 19.15
C GLU A 39 -2.50 6.70 18.56
N MET A 40 -3.39 5.84 18.06
CA MET A 40 -4.65 6.24 17.42
C MET A 40 -5.55 7.16 18.28
N ASN A 41 -5.64 6.91 19.59
CA ASN A 41 -6.49 7.70 20.47
C ASN A 41 -6.06 9.18 20.51
N LYS A 42 -4.75 9.46 20.44
CA LYS A 42 -4.25 10.84 20.41
C LYS A 42 -4.58 11.56 19.11
N ILE A 43 -4.71 10.83 18.00
CA ILE A 43 -5.18 11.40 16.72
C ILE A 43 -6.64 11.84 16.86
N LEU A 44 -7.49 11.02 17.48
CA LEU A 44 -8.90 11.32 17.73
C LEU A 44 -9.06 12.54 18.66
N ASP A 45 -8.24 12.64 19.70
CA ASP A 45 -8.27 13.75 20.64
C ASP A 45 -7.79 15.07 19.99
N THR A 46 -6.81 14.99 19.09
CA THR A 46 -6.22 16.17 18.43
C THR A 46 -7.14 16.72 17.34
N ILE A 47 -7.80 15.84 16.57
CA ILE A 47 -8.77 16.23 15.53
C ILE A 47 -10.08 15.46 15.76
N PRO A 48 -10.98 15.99 16.61
CA PRO A 48 -12.25 15.34 16.92
C PRO A 48 -13.19 15.26 15.70
N ASP A 49 -13.15 16.28 14.83
CA ASP A 49 -13.95 16.31 13.61
C ASP A 49 -13.50 15.23 12.63
N GLU A 50 -14.42 14.31 12.31
CA GLU A 50 -14.14 13.15 11.47
C GLU A 50 -13.75 13.51 10.05
N LYS A 51 -14.47 14.46 9.41
CA LYS A 51 -14.21 14.85 8.02
C LYS A 51 -12.84 15.50 7.88
N LEU A 52 -12.50 16.39 8.81
CA LEU A 52 -11.20 17.04 8.87
C LEU A 52 -10.09 16.03 9.19
N ARG A 53 -10.32 15.11 10.13
CA ARG A 53 -9.38 14.04 10.48
C ARG A 53 -9.08 13.16 9.28
N ASN A 54 -10.10 12.64 8.61
CA ASN A 54 -9.93 11.78 7.44
C ASN A 54 -9.19 12.52 6.31
N ARG A 55 -9.55 13.79 6.05
CA ARG A 55 -8.84 14.63 5.09
C ARG A 55 -7.36 14.80 5.43
N VAL A 56 -7.05 15.13 6.69
CA VAL A 56 -5.66 15.27 7.15
C VAL A 56 -4.90 13.97 6.98
N LEU A 57 -5.46 12.84 7.42
CA LEU A 57 -4.81 11.53 7.31
C LEU A 57 -4.57 11.12 5.85
N LEU A 58 -5.52 11.41 4.95
CA LEU A 58 -5.35 11.20 3.50
C LEU A 58 -4.24 12.07 2.92
N GLU A 59 -4.13 13.34 3.33
CA GLU A 59 -3.01 14.19 2.90
C GLU A 59 -1.67 13.69 3.43
N VAL A 60 -1.59 13.28 4.71
CA VAL A 60 -0.37 12.67 5.27
C VAL A 60 0.02 11.42 4.48
N ARG A 61 -0.96 10.60 4.08
CA ARG A 61 -0.74 9.38 3.32
C ARG A 61 -0.06 9.63 1.97
N LYS A 62 -0.37 10.76 1.30
CA LYS A 62 0.25 11.17 0.02
C LYS A 62 1.75 11.46 0.13
N PHE A 63 2.20 11.90 1.31
CA PHE A 63 3.62 12.15 1.56
C PHE A 63 4.42 10.89 1.89
N LEU A 64 3.75 9.76 2.15
CA LEU A 64 4.43 8.52 2.46
C LEU A 64 4.89 7.82 1.17
N PRO A 65 6.11 7.25 1.17
CA PRO A 65 6.58 6.42 0.06
C PRO A 65 5.63 5.25 -0.20
N LYS A 66 5.59 4.78 -1.46
CA LYS A 66 4.95 3.49 -1.74
C LYS A 66 5.77 2.37 -1.10
N ALA A 67 5.11 1.24 -0.80
CA ALA A 67 5.80 0.09 -0.23
C ALA A 67 6.91 -0.38 -1.19
N GLY A 68 8.14 -0.50 -0.68
CA GLY A 68 9.33 -0.86 -1.47
C GLY A 68 10.11 0.32 -2.05
N GLU A 69 9.66 1.57 -1.90
CA GLU A 69 10.44 2.74 -2.27
C GLU A 69 11.48 3.09 -1.18
N GLY A 70 12.71 3.43 -1.58
CA GLY A 70 13.85 3.62 -0.67
C GLY A 70 13.98 5.01 -0.03
N TRP A 71 12.91 5.81 0.04
CA TRP A 71 12.92 7.14 0.67
C TRP A 71 11.95 7.19 1.86
N ARG A 72 12.05 8.22 2.70
CA ARG A 72 11.21 8.40 3.91
C ARG A 72 10.81 9.85 4.08
N PHE A 73 9.67 10.08 4.74
CA PHE A 73 9.19 11.42 5.03
C PHE A 73 9.60 11.82 6.45
N GLY A 74 10.21 13.00 6.57
CA GLY A 74 10.64 13.59 7.85
C GLY A 74 10.04 14.98 8.02
N PHE A 75 9.57 15.28 9.22
CA PHE A 75 9.10 16.60 9.62
C PHE A 75 9.87 17.07 10.84
N GLN A 76 10.36 18.30 10.82
CA GLN A 76 11.09 18.88 11.94
C GLN A 76 10.71 20.34 12.13
N ARG A 77 10.39 20.69 13.38
CA ARG A 77 10.25 22.08 13.84
C ARG A 77 11.51 22.54 14.56
N SER A 78 11.80 23.84 14.51
CA SER A 78 12.95 24.42 15.18
C SER A 78 12.92 24.15 16.69
N GLY A 79 14.00 23.58 17.23
CA GLY A 79 14.12 23.22 18.65
C GLY A 79 13.49 21.88 19.03
N HIS A 80 12.86 21.18 18.08
CA HIS A 80 12.18 19.91 18.30
C HIS A 80 12.90 18.77 17.57
N GLN A 81 12.68 17.53 18.02
CA GLN A 81 13.24 16.35 17.37
C GLN A 81 12.58 16.12 16.00
N GLU A 82 13.31 15.50 15.08
CA GLU A 82 12.77 15.10 13.78
C GLU A 82 11.78 13.94 13.95
N ILE A 83 10.56 14.14 13.46
CA ILE A 83 9.54 13.10 13.36
C ILE A 83 9.70 12.42 12.01
N VAL A 84 9.86 11.11 12.01
CA VAL A 84 10.07 10.33 10.79
C VAL A 84 8.89 9.38 10.62
N LEU A 85 8.17 9.56 9.52
CA LEU A 85 7.06 8.69 9.14
C LEU A 85 7.55 7.68 8.10
N THR A 86 7.46 6.39 8.46
CA THR A 86 7.82 5.28 7.59
C THR A 86 6.56 4.57 7.09
N ALA A 87 6.53 4.15 5.83
CA ALA A 87 5.33 3.60 5.21
C ALA A 87 4.88 2.25 5.81
N ASP A 88 5.80 1.49 6.40
CA ASP A 88 5.54 0.23 7.11
C ASP A 88 4.73 0.42 8.39
N LYS A 89 4.89 1.55 9.08
CA LYS A 89 4.19 1.85 10.35
C LYS A 89 3.03 2.82 10.18
N ALA A 90 3.27 3.92 9.47
CA ALA A 90 2.31 5.01 9.36
C ALA A 90 1.11 4.64 8.48
N ALA A 91 1.32 3.93 7.35
CA ALA A 91 0.23 3.59 6.45
C ALA A 91 -0.80 2.64 7.09
N PRO A 92 -0.42 1.51 7.73
CA PRO A 92 -1.40 0.63 8.38
C PRO A 92 -2.18 1.30 9.51
N LEU A 93 -1.56 2.22 10.25
CA LEU A 93 -2.25 2.99 11.28
C LEU A 93 -3.32 3.90 10.66
N ILE A 94 -2.94 4.68 9.65
CA ILE A 94 -3.85 5.56 8.91
C ILE A 94 -5.02 4.75 8.34
N ASP A 95 -4.73 3.64 7.65
CA ASP A 95 -5.75 2.77 7.05
C ASP A 95 -6.73 2.25 8.12
N ARG A 96 -6.22 1.89 9.31
CA ARG A 96 -7.06 1.46 10.45
C ARG A 96 -7.96 2.57 10.96
N VAL A 97 -7.46 3.79 11.15
CA VAL A 97 -8.27 4.91 11.64
C VAL A 97 -9.40 5.24 10.64
N LEU A 98 -9.09 5.21 9.35
CA LEU A 98 -10.08 5.45 8.29
C LEU A 98 -11.17 4.35 8.22
N SER A 99 -10.91 3.18 8.81
CA SER A 99 -11.81 2.02 8.76
C SER A 99 -12.75 1.86 9.97
N GLN A 100 -12.56 2.61 11.07
CA GLN A 100 -13.21 2.32 12.35
C GLN A 100 -14.70 2.66 12.48
N ASP A 101 -15.28 3.48 11.60
CA ASP A 101 -16.59 4.10 11.87
C ASP A 101 -17.83 3.47 11.20
N ASN A 102 -17.79 2.26 10.60
CA ASN A 102 -19.03 1.55 10.20
C ASN A 102 -18.96 0.04 10.48
N ALA A 103 -19.88 -0.47 11.31
CA ALA A 103 -19.93 -1.88 11.71
C ALA A 103 -20.66 -2.81 10.69
N GLU A 104 -21.32 -2.24 9.67
CA GLU A 104 -21.96 -3.00 8.58
C GLU A 104 -21.13 -3.02 7.29
N ASP A 105 -20.11 -2.18 7.19
CA ASP A 105 -19.28 -2.07 6.00
C ASP A 105 -17.93 -2.73 6.22
N THR A 106 -17.53 -3.61 5.31
CA THR A 106 -16.15 -4.14 5.32
C THR A 106 -15.29 -3.26 4.44
N VAL A 107 -14.19 -2.76 5.00
CA VAL A 107 -13.17 -2.09 4.18
C VAL A 107 -12.40 -3.15 3.42
N MET A 108 -12.54 -3.16 2.10
CA MET A 108 -11.85 -4.08 1.21
C MET A 108 -11.43 -3.39 -0.08
N THR A 109 -10.59 -4.06 -0.87
CA THR A 109 -10.23 -3.61 -2.21
C THR A 109 -10.91 -4.50 -3.25
N VAL A 110 -11.60 -3.89 -4.19
CA VAL A 110 -12.30 -4.57 -5.28
C VAL A 110 -11.76 -4.06 -6.61
N THR A 111 -11.41 -4.97 -7.49
CA THR A 111 -10.99 -4.65 -8.86
C THR A 111 -12.21 -4.64 -9.78
N GLY A 112 -12.43 -3.54 -10.48
CA GLY A 112 -13.58 -3.37 -11.38
C GLY A 112 -13.28 -2.53 -12.61
N GLU A 113 -14.08 -2.72 -13.66
CA GLU A 113 -14.02 -1.89 -14.87
C GLU A 113 -14.80 -0.60 -14.66
N LEU A 114 -14.20 0.55 -14.94
CA LEU A 114 -14.91 1.82 -14.94
C LEU A 114 -15.86 1.89 -16.15
N ILE A 115 -17.18 1.86 -15.92
CA ILE A 115 -18.15 1.85 -17.03
C ILE A 115 -18.98 3.13 -17.15
N ARG A 116 -19.14 3.90 -16.07
CA ARG A 116 -19.91 5.15 -16.07
C ARG A 116 -19.37 6.12 -15.02
N ILE A 117 -19.30 7.40 -15.36
CA ILE A 117 -18.98 8.50 -14.44
C ILE A 117 -20.08 9.55 -14.59
N ASP A 118 -20.64 10.02 -13.47
CA ASP A 118 -21.60 11.13 -13.37
C ASP A 118 -20.95 12.21 -12.49
N PHE A 119 -20.46 13.28 -13.12
CA PHE A 119 -19.78 14.39 -12.44
C PHE A 119 -20.76 15.26 -11.64
N ASP A 120 -21.99 15.41 -12.12
CA ASP A 120 -23.01 16.21 -11.44
C ASP A 120 -23.39 15.59 -10.10
N LYS A 121 -23.46 14.25 -10.06
CA LYS A 121 -23.79 13.48 -8.84
C LYS A 121 -22.56 13.00 -8.07
N ARG A 122 -21.35 13.19 -8.61
CA ARG A 122 -20.09 12.64 -8.07
C ARG A 122 -20.16 11.13 -7.87
N THR A 123 -20.78 10.43 -8.82
CA THR A 123 -20.90 8.97 -8.78
C THR A 123 -20.16 8.31 -9.93
N VAL A 124 -19.64 7.13 -9.65
CA VAL A 124 -18.96 6.27 -10.60
C VAL A 124 -19.53 4.87 -10.48
N VAL A 125 -19.61 4.16 -11.61
CA VAL A 125 -20.08 2.78 -11.66
C VAL A 125 -18.96 1.89 -12.12
N LEU A 126 -18.67 0.90 -11.29
CA LEU A 126 -17.72 -0.16 -11.56
C LEU A 126 -18.48 -1.42 -11.96
N ARG A 127 -18.04 -2.11 -13.01
CA ARG A 127 -18.48 -3.48 -13.28
C ARG A 127 -17.54 -4.43 -12.54
N TYR A 128 -18.09 -5.22 -11.64
CA TYR A 128 -17.36 -6.24 -10.89
C TYR A 128 -17.19 -7.50 -11.76
N PRO A 129 -15.97 -7.88 -12.17
CA PRO A 129 -15.76 -8.97 -13.13
C PRO A 129 -16.35 -10.32 -12.70
N PRO A 130 -16.25 -10.78 -11.43
CA PRO A 130 -16.72 -12.11 -11.04
C PRO A 130 -18.22 -12.34 -11.22
N THR A 131 -19.05 -11.34 -10.95
CA THR A 131 -20.53 -11.46 -11.01
C THR A 131 -21.16 -10.62 -12.11
N HIS A 132 -20.37 -9.79 -12.81
CA HIS A 132 -20.80 -8.75 -13.74
C HIS A 132 -21.79 -7.73 -13.16
N GLN A 133 -21.89 -7.65 -11.82
CA GLN A 133 -22.75 -6.67 -11.17
C GLN A 133 -22.18 -5.26 -11.32
N GLU A 134 -23.08 -4.28 -11.39
CA GLU A 134 -22.75 -2.87 -11.41
C GLU A 134 -22.75 -2.34 -9.97
N ILE A 135 -21.60 -1.84 -9.52
CA ILE A 135 -21.41 -1.25 -8.21
C ILE A 135 -21.36 0.26 -8.39
N GLU A 136 -22.40 0.95 -7.91
CA GLU A 136 -22.42 2.41 -7.86
C GLU A 136 -21.68 2.90 -6.61
N CYS A 137 -20.82 3.90 -6.81
CA CYS A 137 -19.92 4.43 -5.80
C CYS A 137 -19.93 5.96 -5.85
N THR A 138 -19.85 6.63 -4.71
CA THR A 138 -19.60 8.09 -4.65
C THR A 138 -18.11 8.37 -4.50
N TYR A 139 -17.59 9.38 -5.19
CA TYR A 139 -16.17 9.75 -5.12
C TYR A 139 -15.97 11.19 -4.67
N VAL A 140 -14.73 11.51 -4.29
CA VAL A 140 -14.28 12.86 -3.93
C VAL A 140 -13.62 13.55 -5.13
N ASP A 141 -13.75 14.89 -5.22
CA ASP A 141 -13.35 15.69 -6.38
C ASP A 141 -11.89 15.47 -6.80
N GLU A 142 -11.01 15.15 -5.85
CA GLU A 142 -9.60 14.89 -6.11
C GLU A 142 -9.36 13.66 -7.01
N LEU A 143 -10.34 12.79 -7.20
CA LEU A 143 -10.23 11.59 -8.03
C LEU A 143 -10.69 11.79 -9.48
N GLU A 144 -11.31 12.93 -9.82
CA GLU A 144 -11.88 13.15 -11.16
C GLU A 144 -10.85 13.10 -12.28
N GLU A 145 -9.70 13.76 -12.10
CA GLU A 145 -8.62 13.77 -13.11
C GLU A 145 -8.10 12.35 -13.37
N THR A 146 -7.83 11.57 -12.31
CA THR A 146 -7.38 10.18 -12.42
C THR A 146 -8.40 9.29 -13.12
N MET A 147 -9.70 9.48 -12.88
CA MET A 147 -10.75 8.70 -13.55
C MET A 147 -10.88 9.04 -15.03
N LEU A 148 -10.69 10.30 -15.40
CA LEU A 148 -10.76 10.75 -16.79
C LEU A 148 -9.63 10.14 -17.64
N ASP A 149 -8.42 10.11 -17.09
CA ASP A 149 -7.25 9.58 -17.77
C ASP A 149 -7.35 8.05 -17.97
N ASN A 150 -8.00 7.36 -17.04
CA ASN A 150 -7.99 5.88 -16.96
C ASN A 150 -9.37 5.23 -17.21
N ARG A 151 -10.29 5.94 -17.87
CA ARG A 151 -11.71 5.57 -18.06
C ARG A 151 -12.03 4.22 -18.74
N ARG A 152 -11.02 3.48 -19.19
CA ARG A 152 -11.16 2.18 -19.88
C ARG A 152 -10.32 1.09 -19.25
N GLU A 153 -9.64 1.39 -18.15
CA GLU A 153 -8.73 0.47 -17.48
C GLU A 153 -9.39 -0.13 -16.25
N LEU A 154 -8.92 -1.31 -15.85
CA LEU A 154 -9.31 -1.91 -14.59
C LEU A 154 -8.81 -1.02 -13.46
N SER A 155 -9.71 -0.71 -12.53
CA SER A 155 -9.45 0.14 -11.38
C SER A 155 -9.66 -0.65 -10.09
N GLN A 156 -8.76 -0.47 -9.12
CA GLN A 156 -8.89 -0.97 -7.76
C GLN A 156 -9.57 0.10 -6.90
N ALA A 157 -10.78 -0.20 -6.47
CA ALA A 157 -11.52 0.60 -5.52
C ALA A 157 -11.30 0.04 -4.11
N THR A 158 -10.66 0.82 -3.23
CA THR A 158 -10.58 0.51 -1.81
C THR A 158 -11.61 1.36 -1.08
N GLY A 159 -12.42 0.72 -0.26
CA GLY A 159 -13.43 1.43 0.50
C GLY A 159 -14.37 0.51 1.25
N LYS A 160 -15.44 1.09 1.76
CA LYS A 160 -16.46 0.41 2.55
C LYS A 160 -17.50 -0.23 1.65
N PHE A 161 -17.55 -1.55 1.63
CA PHE A 161 -18.53 -2.30 0.84
C PHE A 161 -19.61 -2.92 1.71
N THR A 162 -20.85 -2.82 1.22
CA THR A 162 -21.94 -3.70 1.65
C THR A 162 -21.87 -4.98 0.81
N LEU A 163 -21.88 -6.13 1.48
CA LEU A 163 -21.81 -7.44 0.85
C LEU A 163 -23.19 -8.11 0.80
N ASP A 164 -23.41 -8.99 -0.18
CA ASP A 164 -24.56 -9.89 -0.19
C ASP A 164 -24.36 -11.12 0.72
N SER A 165 -25.34 -12.03 0.76
CA SER A 165 -25.28 -13.26 1.55
C SER A 165 -24.19 -14.24 1.11
N GLU A 166 -23.60 -14.04 -0.06
CA GLU A 166 -22.52 -14.86 -0.62
C GLU A 166 -21.15 -14.17 -0.45
N GLY A 167 -21.12 -12.96 0.13
CA GLY A 167 -19.90 -12.18 0.36
C GLY A 167 -19.47 -11.34 -0.85
N ASN A 168 -20.29 -11.21 -1.89
CA ASN A 168 -19.97 -10.36 -3.04
C ASN A 168 -20.35 -8.90 -2.74
N PRO A 169 -19.54 -7.93 -3.21
CA PRO A 169 -19.84 -6.52 -3.06
C PRO A 169 -21.05 -6.10 -3.91
N ILE A 170 -22.08 -5.55 -3.26
CA ILE A 170 -23.29 -5.03 -3.93
C ILE A 170 -23.36 -3.51 -3.94
N LYS A 171 -22.65 -2.84 -3.02
CA LYS A 171 -22.62 -1.39 -2.92
C LYS A 171 -21.33 -0.90 -2.28
N LEU A 172 -20.75 0.18 -2.81
CA LEU A 172 -19.63 0.89 -2.21
C LEU A 172 -20.14 2.20 -1.61
N THR A 173 -20.16 2.30 -0.29
CA THR A 173 -20.72 3.44 0.44
C THR A 173 -19.72 4.58 0.57
N ASP A 174 -18.46 4.25 0.88
CA ASP A 174 -17.38 5.22 0.98
C ASP A 174 -16.14 4.75 0.20
N VAL A 175 -15.84 5.42 -0.91
CA VAL A 175 -14.58 5.23 -1.65
C VAL A 175 -13.45 5.92 -0.88
N ILE A 176 -12.51 5.14 -0.35
CA ILE A 176 -11.30 5.66 0.29
C ILE A 176 -10.23 5.93 -0.78
N ARG A 177 -10.14 5.05 -1.78
CA ARG A 177 -9.12 5.11 -2.82
C ARG A 177 -9.64 4.51 -4.12
N LEU A 178 -9.27 5.10 -5.25
CA LEU A 178 -9.48 4.54 -6.58
C LEU A 178 -8.19 4.70 -7.38
N ASP A 179 -7.52 3.58 -7.64
CA ASP A 179 -6.28 3.54 -8.41
C ASP A 179 -6.46 2.64 -9.64
N VAL A 180 -5.67 2.83 -10.68
CA VAL A 180 -5.56 1.86 -11.77
C VAL A 180 -4.85 0.61 -11.27
N VAL A 181 -5.25 -0.56 -11.77
CA VAL A 181 -4.49 -1.80 -11.57
C VAL A 181 -3.09 -1.66 -12.18
N ASP A 182 -2.07 -1.56 -11.32
CA ASP A 182 -0.68 -1.45 -11.74
C ASP A 182 -0.03 -2.82 -12.00
N LEU A 183 -0.02 -3.20 -13.28
CA LEU A 183 0.66 -4.42 -13.78
C LEU A 183 2.11 -4.19 -14.22
N SER A 184 2.70 -3.03 -13.91
CA SER A 184 4.09 -2.77 -14.28
C SER A 184 5.05 -3.78 -13.61
N PRO A 185 6.17 -4.14 -14.26
CA PRO A 185 7.12 -5.10 -13.69
C PRO A 185 7.65 -4.67 -12.31
N LEU A 186 7.64 -5.60 -11.37
CA LEU A 186 8.29 -5.47 -10.07
C LEU A 186 9.79 -5.68 -10.25
N ASN A 187 10.60 -4.69 -9.84
CA ASN A 187 12.06 -4.76 -9.88
C ASN A 187 12.60 -4.88 -8.46
N ILE A 188 12.76 -6.10 -7.97
CA ILE A 188 13.14 -6.37 -6.57
C ILE A 188 14.66 -6.49 -6.49
N ARG A 189 15.29 -5.62 -5.68
CA ARG A 189 16.71 -5.71 -5.34
C ARG A 189 16.95 -6.28 -3.96
N GLU A 190 16.05 -5.98 -3.05
CA GLU A 190 16.09 -6.49 -1.70
C GLU A 190 14.69 -6.46 -1.09
N PHE A 191 14.48 -7.31 -0.09
CA PHE A 191 13.37 -7.16 0.85
C PHE A 191 13.78 -7.71 2.21
N THR A 192 13.03 -7.34 3.22
CA THR A 192 13.21 -7.81 4.59
C THR A 192 12.02 -8.67 4.98
N TRP A 193 12.28 -9.80 5.62
CA TRP A 193 11.27 -10.62 6.26
C TRP A 193 11.68 -10.93 7.69
N LYS A 194 10.92 -10.42 8.66
CA LYS A 194 11.29 -10.43 10.09
C LYS A 194 12.68 -9.79 10.28
N GLU A 195 13.66 -10.54 10.77
CA GLU A 195 15.04 -10.09 11.03
C GLU A 195 16.02 -10.48 9.89
N ARG A 196 15.51 -11.00 8.78
CA ARG A 196 16.31 -11.49 7.65
C ARG A 196 16.25 -10.54 6.47
N GLN A 197 17.39 -10.22 5.88
CA GLN A 197 17.49 -9.41 4.67
C GLN A 197 17.87 -10.27 3.48
N PHE A 198 17.03 -10.26 2.45
CA PHE A 198 17.28 -10.95 1.19
C PHE A 198 17.74 -9.94 0.15
N VAL A 199 18.88 -10.19 -0.48
CA VAL A 199 19.50 -9.29 -1.46
C VAL A 199 19.72 -10.03 -2.77
N PHE A 200 19.27 -9.42 -3.87
CA PHE A 200 19.40 -9.94 -5.22
C PHE A 200 20.55 -9.20 -5.93
N PRO A 201 21.68 -9.87 -6.24
CA PRO A 201 22.82 -9.22 -6.91
C PRO A 201 22.47 -8.63 -8.27
N SER A 202 21.53 -9.26 -8.98
CA SER A 202 20.86 -8.71 -10.15
C SER A 202 19.38 -8.54 -9.83
N PRO A 203 18.74 -7.41 -10.19
CA PRO A 203 17.33 -7.19 -9.87
C PRO A 203 16.44 -8.34 -10.35
N LEU A 204 15.65 -8.90 -9.44
CA LEU A 204 14.63 -9.88 -9.78
C LEU A 204 13.44 -9.14 -10.41
N VAL A 205 13.29 -9.32 -11.72
CA VAL A 205 12.18 -8.76 -12.50
C VAL A 205 11.02 -9.75 -12.54
N LEU A 206 9.88 -9.35 -11.98
CA LEU A 206 8.66 -10.13 -11.91
C LEU A 206 7.52 -9.36 -12.60
N GLU A 207 6.73 -10.06 -13.41
CA GLU A 207 5.68 -9.45 -14.24
C GLU A 207 4.31 -9.88 -13.68
N PRO A 208 3.65 -9.01 -12.88
CA PRO A 208 2.32 -9.33 -12.35
C PRO A 208 1.28 -9.40 -13.46
N TYR A 209 0.36 -10.34 -13.32
CA TYR A 209 -0.85 -10.43 -14.13
C TYR A 209 -2.07 -10.66 -13.24
N LEU A 210 -3.28 -10.39 -13.75
CA LEU A 210 -4.51 -10.69 -13.02
C LEU A 210 -4.90 -12.16 -13.22
N ASP A 211 -5.43 -12.79 -12.18
CA ASP A 211 -6.01 -14.12 -12.29
C ASP A 211 -7.11 -14.15 -13.35
N GLN A 212 -7.22 -15.26 -14.07
CA GLN A 212 -8.11 -15.37 -15.23
C GLN A 212 -9.58 -15.51 -14.85
N ASP A 213 -9.86 -16.02 -13.64
CA ASP A 213 -11.20 -16.41 -13.23
C ASP A 213 -11.99 -15.22 -12.67
N SER A 214 -11.37 -14.45 -11.76
CA SER A 214 -12.03 -13.38 -11.01
C SER A 214 -11.50 -11.98 -11.33
N GLN A 215 -10.27 -11.89 -11.87
CA GLN A 215 -9.52 -10.65 -12.05
C GLN A 215 -9.39 -9.82 -10.77
N GLN A 216 -9.50 -10.46 -9.59
CA GLN A 216 -9.38 -9.81 -8.28
C GLN A 216 -7.98 -9.95 -7.68
N LEU A 217 -7.21 -10.93 -8.14
CA LEU A 217 -5.90 -11.25 -7.60
C LEU A 217 -4.81 -10.90 -8.61
N LEU A 218 -3.82 -10.14 -8.16
CA LEU A 218 -2.53 -10.07 -8.81
C LEU A 218 -1.78 -11.36 -8.54
N VAL A 219 -1.22 -11.94 -9.59
CA VAL A 219 -0.49 -13.20 -9.55
C VAL A 219 0.91 -12.99 -10.08
N ILE A 220 1.89 -13.61 -9.41
CA ILE A 220 3.25 -13.76 -9.89
C ILE A 220 3.55 -15.25 -9.96
N ASP A 221 3.98 -15.69 -11.15
CA ASP A 221 4.48 -17.04 -11.36
C ASP A 221 5.91 -16.98 -11.93
N LYS A 222 6.85 -17.60 -11.22
CA LYS A 222 8.24 -17.77 -11.64
C LYS A 222 8.70 -19.20 -11.32
N PRO A 223 8.31 -20.20 -12.14
CA PRO A 223 8.56 -21.62 -11.84
C PRO A 223 10.03 -21.97 -11.67
N LYS A 224 10.93 -21.23 -12.36
CA LYS A 224 12.39 -21.43 -12.28
C LYS A 224 12.97 -21.26 -10.87
N ILE A 225 12.29 -20.54 -9.99
CA ILE A 225 12.70 -20.32 -8.60
C ILE A 225 11.61 -20.76 -7.63
N GLY A 226 10.63 -21.56 -8.10
CA GLY A 226 9.52 -22.06 -7.28
C GLY A 226 8.55 -20.99 -6.77
N LEU A 227 8.61 -19.76 -7.29
CA LEU A 227 7.77 -18.67 -6.82
C LEU A 227 6.39 -18.74 -7.48
N HIS A 228 5.35 -18.81 -6.67
CA HIS A 228 3.96 -18.70 -7.10
C HIS A 228 3.17 -18.04 -5.96
N VAL A 229 2.83 -16.77 -6.12
CA VAL A 229 2.12 -15.97 -5.11
C VAL A 229 0.97 -15.20 -5.75
N PHE A 230 -0.03 -14.90 -4.95
CA PHE A 230 -1.16 -14.09 -5.35
C PHE A 230 -1.65 -13.21 -4.21
N ALA A 231 -2.17 -12.02 -4.55
CA ALA A 231 -2.76 -11.10 -3.57
C ALA A 231 -3.67 -10.07 -4.23
N GLU A 232 -4.56 -9.44 -3.47
CA GLU A 232 -5.49 -8.42 -4.00
C GLU A 232 -4.76 -7.14 -4.42
N THR A 233 -3.71 -6.75 -3.69
CA THR A 233 -2.98 -5.50 -3.93
C THR A 233 -1.50 -5.74 -4.18
N ARG A 234 -0.87 -4.84 -4.94
CA ARG A 234 0.58 -4.88 -5.21
C ARG A 234 1.41 -4.89 -3.92
N LYS A 235 0.94 -4.19 -2.87
CA LYS A 235 1.59 -4.17 -1.55
C LYS A 235 1.56 -5.56 -0.89
N GLN A 236 0.39 -6.19 -0.83
CA GLN A 236 0.27 -7.55 -0.30
C GLN A 236 1.08 -8.53 -1.15
N LEU A 237 1.09 -8.37 -2.48
CA LEU A 237 1.87 -9.23 -3.38
C LEU A 237 3.36 -9.22 -3.03
N ILE A 238 3.94 -8.05 -2.74
CA ILE A 238 5.34 -7.93 -2.29
C ILE A 238 5.56 -8.65 -0.94
N GLN A 239 4.59 -8.57 -0.03
CA GLN A 239 4.65 -9.27 1.25
C GLN A 239 4.61 -10.79 1.07
N GLU A 240 3.72 -11.30 0.22
CA GLU A 240 3.64 -12.72 -0.13
C GLU A 240 4.93 -13.23 -0.78
N ILE A 241 5.56 -12.42 -1.66
CA ILE A 241 6.87 -12.73 -2.23
C ILE A 241 7.89 -12.91 -1.10
N ALA A 242 7.99 -11.95 -0.19
CA ALA A 242 8.96 -11.99 0.90
C ALA A 242 8.74 -13.20 1.82
N GLU A 243 7.47 -13.51 2.14
CA GLU A 243 7.08 -14.66 2.94
C GLU A 243 7.46 -15.99 2.26
N GLN A 244 7.09 -16.16 0.98
CA GLN A 244 7.38 -17.38 0.25
C GLN A 244 8.89 -17.59 0.07
N PHE A 245 9.66 -16.54 -0.19
CA PHE A 245 11.13 -16.65 -0.23
C PHE A 245 11.71 -17.06 1.12
N ALA A 246 11.24 -16.49 2.23
CA ALA A 246 11.71 -16.89 3.55
C ALA A 246 11.38 -18.35 3.86
N PHE A 247 10.16 -18.79 3.53
CA PHE A 247 9.76 -20.19 3.65
C PHE A 247 10.64 -21.11 2.79
N MET A 248 10.84 -20.78 1.52
CA MET A 248 11.70 -21.57 0.62
C MET A 248 13.14 -21.62 1.11
N TRP A 249 13.65 -20.53 1.69
CA TRP A 249 14.98 -20.50 2.26
C TRP A 249 15.11 -21.48 3.44
N ASP A 250 14.17 -21.42 4.39
CA ASP A 250 14.13 -22.34 5.53
C ASP A 250 13.99 -23.80 5.09
N ALA A 251 13.11 -24.06 4.12
CA ALA A 251 12.76 -25.42 3.69
C ALA A 251 13.81 -26.07 2.79
N TYR A 252 14.51 -25.29 1.95
CA TYR A 252 15.39 -25.84 0.90
C TYR A 252 16.84 -25.40 1.02
N VAL A 253 17.13 -24.20 1.52
CA VAL A 253 18.51 -23.69 1.60
C VAL A 253 19.16 -24.05 2.93
N ASP A 254 18.46 -23.79 4.04
CA ASP A 254 18.97 -24.09 5.38
C ASP A 254 18.86 -25.58 5.74
N ALA A 255 18.05 -26.35 5.02
CA ALA A 255 17.91 -27.79 5.21
C ALA A 255 19.21 -28.57 4.84
N PRO A 256 19.54 -29.65 5.56
CA PRO A 256 20.65 -30.53 5.21
C PRO A 256 20.46 -31.17 3.82
N GLU A 257 21.49 -31.16 2.98
CA GLU A 257 21.41 -31.67 1.59
C GLU A 257 20.99 -33.15 1.51
N ASP A 258 21.37 -33.97 2.49
CA ASP A 258 21.04 -35.39 2.57
C ASP A 258 19.55 -35.65 2.89
N GLN A 259 18.82 -34.62 3.31
CA GLN A 259 17.38 -34.67 3.56
C GLN A 259 16.54 -34.13 2.40
N LEU A 260 17.19 -33.61 1.35
CA LEU A 260 16.52 -33.01 0.21
C LEU A 260 16.37 -34.01 -0.94
N ALA A 261 15.17 -34.05 -1.50
CA ALA A 261 14.92 -34.78 -2.74
C ALA A 261 15.62 -34.10 -3.94
N PRO A 262 15.85 -34.81 -5.06
CA PRO A 262 16.58 -34.27 -6.20
C PRO A 262 15.98 -32.99 -6.84
N ASP A 263 14.67 -32.83 -6.77
CA ASP A 263 13.95 -31.62 -7.18
C ASP A 263 14.15 -30.47 -6.18
N ALA A 264 14.11 -30.76 -4.88
CA ALA A 264 14.39 -29.80 -3.82
C ALA A 264 15.85 -29.29 -3.85
N LEU A 265 16.82 -30.15 -4.14
CA LEU A 265 18.22 -29.76 -4.37
C LEU A 265 18.35 -28.81 -5.57
N ARG A 266 17.60 -29.07 -6.65
CA ARG A 266 17.60 -28.19 -7.83
C ARG A 266 17.06 -26.82 -7.50
N LEU A 267 15.95 -26.76 -6.76
CA LEU A 267 15.36 -25.51 -6.31
C LEU A 267 16.30 -24.75 -5.37
N ARG A 268 16.97 -25.44 -4.44
CA ARG A 268 18.02 -24.85 -3.59
C ARG A 268 19.10 -24.16 -4.42
N HIS A 269 19.66 -24.85 -5.43
CA HIS A 269 20.67 -24.25 -6.30
C HIS A 269 20.15 -23.03 -7.06
N GLN A 270 18.92 -23.10 -7.58
CA GLN A 270 18.30 -21.98 -8.29
C GLN A 270 18.06 -20.77 -7.38
N LEU A 271 17.68 -20.99 -6.12
CA LEU A 271 17.49 -19.92 -5.14
C LEU A 271 18.81 -19.26 -4.78
N THR A 272 19.85 -20.03 -4.43
CA THR A 272 21.14 -19.47 -4.02
C THR A 272 21.93 -18.81 -5.15
N GLU A 273 21.61 -19.10 -6.42
CA GLU A 273 22.14 -18.37 -7.58
C GLU A 273 21.53 -16.95 -7.70
N VAL A 274 20.29 -16.77 -7.24
CA VAL A 274 19.49 -15.56 -7.50
C VAL A 274 19.43 -14.64 -6.29
N VAL A 275 19.45 -15.18 -5.08
CA VAL A 275 19.29 -14.41 -3.83
C VAL A 275 20.31 -14.82 -2.78
N ASN A 276 20.82 -13.81 -2.07
CA ASN A 276 21.67 -13.99 -0.90
C ASN A 276 20.91 -13.55 0.35
N LEU A 277 21.06 -14.32 1.42
CA LEU A 277 20.68 -13.90 2.77
C LEU A 277 21.86 -13.15 3.40
N VAL A 278 21.60 -11.94 3.93
CA VAL A 278 22.57 -11.06 4.59
C VAL A 278 22.28 -10.96 6.08
#